data_AF-A0A536FW49-F1
#
_entry.id   AF-A0A536FW49-F1
#
_cell.length_a   1.000
_cell.length_b   1.000
_cell.length_c   1.000
_cell.angle_alpha   90.00
_cell.angle_beta   90.00
_cell.angle_gamma   90.00
#
_symmetry.space_group_name_H-M   'P 1'
#
loop_
_entity.id
_entity.type
_entity.pdbx_description
1 polymer ?
#
loop_
_entity_poly.entity_id
_entity_poly.type
_entity_poly.pdbx_seq_one_letter_code
_entity_poly.pdbx_strand_id
1 'polypeptide(L)'
;MTPSEVAGTLEASGDAVTRLLSSLPPAIARWKPAPREWCVNECVGHLIEAERRAFAGRIRIILDNTNRRWRHGTRPRLRWRAMTARETRR
;
A
#
# COMPACT_ATOMS: atom_id res chain seq x y z
N MET A 1 -20.83 4.07 -12.68
CA MET A 1 -20.39 3.58 -11.36
C MET A 1 -20.84 4.57 -10.30
N THR A 2 -21.68 4.15 -9.36
CA THR A 2 -22.07 4.92 -8.19
C THR A 2 -20.95 4.91 -7.14
N PRO A 3 -20.93 5.85 -6.19
CA PRO A 3 -19.97 5.81 -5.08
C PRO A 3 -20.00 4.49 -4.29
N SER A 4 -21.18 3.88 -4.14
CA SER A 4 -21.34 2.60 -3.47
C SER A 4 -20.74 1.44 -4.28
N GLU A 5 -20.91 1.44 -5.61
CA GLU A 5 -20.27 0.45 -6.49
C GLU A 5 -18.74 0.58 -6.48
N VAL A 6 -18.21 1.80 -6.41
CA VAL A 6 -16.77 2.06 -6.24
C VAL A 6 -16.28 1.49 -4.92
N ALA A 7 -16.96 1.80 -3.81
CA ALA A 7 -16.60 1.32 -2.48
C ALA A 7 -16.60 -0.22 -2.42
N GLY A 8 -17.65 -0.86 -2.93
CA GLY A 8 -17.74 -2.32 -2.97
C GLY A 8 -16.64 -2.97 -3.82
N THR A 9 -16.26 -2.34 -4.93
CA THR A 9 -15.14 -2.82 -5.76
C THR A 9 -13.80 -2.72 -5.01
N LEU A 10 -13.56 -1.62 -4.30
CA LEU A 10 -12.34 -1.42 -3.51
C LEU A 10 -12.23 -2.43 -2.36
N GLU A 11 -13.34 -2.69 -1.66
CA GLU A 11 -13.41 -3.67 -0.58
C GLU A 11 -13.14 -5.09 -1.09
N ALA A 12 -13.83 -5.51 -2.15
CA ALA A 12 -13.61 -6.81 -2.78
C ALA A 12 -12.17 -6.99 -3.29
N SER A 13 -11.55 -5.93 -3.81
CA SER A 13 -10.16 -5.94 -4.24
C SER A 13 -9.19 -6.11 -3.07
N GLY A 14 -9.43 -5.42 -1.96
CA GLY A 14 -8.64 -5.56 -0.73
C GLY A 14 -8.72 -6.96 -0.13
N ASP A 15 -9.90 -7.55 -0.14
CA ASP A 15 -10.13 -8.94 0.30
C ASP A 15 -9.37 -9.95 -0.58
N ALA A 16 -9.43 -9.78 -1.91
CA ALA A 16 -8.72 -10.64 -2.84
C ALA A 16 -7.20 -10.59 -2.61
N VAL A 17 -6.65 -9.38 -2.44
CA VAL A 17 -5.23 -9.19 -2.11
C VAL A 17 -4.88 -9.85 -0.78
N THR A 18 -5.68 -9.63 0.25
CA THR A 18 -5.45 -10.22 1.58
C THR A 18 -5.41 -11.75 1.52
N ARG A 19 -6.39 -12.37 0.85
CA ARG A 19 -6.44 -13.84 0.68
C ARG A 19 -5.21 -14.38 -0.05
N LEU A 20 -4.79 -13.73 -1.13
CA LEU A 20 -3.58 -14.12 -1.87
C LEU A 20 -2.35 -14.06 -0.96
N LEU A 21 -2.17 -12.95 -0.24
CA LEU A 21 -0.99 -12.73 0.60
C LEU A 21 -0.95 -13.65 1.82
N SER A 22 -2.09 -13.90 2.46
CA SER A 22 -2.19 -14.78 3.64
C SER A 22 -1.87 -16.24 3.30
N SER A 23 -1.99 -16.64 2.03
CA SER A 23 -1.65 -17.99 1.58
C SER A 23 -0.14 -18.22 1.37
N LEU A 24 0.67 -17.15 1.33
CA LEU A 24 2.08 -17.25 0.97
C LEU A 24 2.97 -17.66 2.15
N PRO A 25 3.87 -18.64 1.97
CA PRO A 25 4.92 -18.91 2.95
C PRO A 25 5.79 -17.66 3.18
N PRO A 26 6.22 -17.36 4.42
CA PRO A 26 7.01 -16.16 4.71
C PRO A 26 8.32 -16.05 3.92
N ALA A 27 8.92 -17.17 3.52
CA ALA A 27 10.12 -17.19 2.68
C ALA A 27 9.84 -16.65 1.27
N ILE A 28 8.71 -17.04 0.67
CA ILE A 28 8.27 -16.56 -0.64
C ILE A 28 7.92 -15.09 -0.59
N ALA A 29 7.28 -14.64 0.49
CA ALA A 29 6.92 -13.23 0.66
C ALA A 29 8.14 -12.28 0.66
N ARG A 30 9.32 -12.79 1.04
CA ARG A 30 10.60 -12.05 1.08
C ARG A 30 11.51 -12.30 -0.12
N TRP A 31 11.20 -13.30 -0.95
CA TRP A 31 12.05 -13.69 -2.07
C TRP A 31 12.02 -12.62 -3.17
N LYS A 32 13.20 -12.27 -3.69
CA LYS A 32 13.35 -11.33 -4.81
C LYS A 32 13.58 -12.11 -6.11
N PRO A 33 12.74 -11.93 -7.15
CA PRO A 33 12.91 -12.63 -8.42
C PRO A 33 14.17 -12.21 -9.19
N ALA A 34 14.56 -10.93 -9.08
CA ALA A 34 15.84 -10.42 -9.57
C ALA A 34 16.36 -9.27 -8.67
N PRO A 35 17.65 -8.90 -8.76
CA PRO A 35 18.24 -7.86 -7.90
C PRO A 35 17.52 -6.50 -7.93
N ARG A 36 16.87 -6.17 -9.05
CA ARG A 36 16.15 -4.89 -9.26
C ARG A 36 14.64 -4.99 -9.16
N GLU A 37 14.10 -6.19 -8.99
CA GLU A 37 12.67 -6.42 -8.86
C GLU A 37 12.24 -6.34 -7.39
N TRP A 38 10.94 -6.37 -7.14
CA TRP A 38 10.37 -6.30 -5.80
C TRP A 38 9.99 -7.70 -5.33
N CYS A 39 10.22 -7.99 -4.05
CA CYS A 39 9.51 -9.09 -3.41
C CYS A 39 8.06 -8.69 -3.09
N VAL A 40 7.25 -9.69 -2.73
CA VAL A 40 5.85 -9.46 -2.38
C VAL A 40 5.70 -8.46 -1.23
N ASN A 41 6.53 -8.55 -0.19
CA ASN A 41 6.49 -7.60 0.93
C ASN A 41 6.81 -6.16 0.51
N GLU A 42 7.71 -5.96 -0.47
CA GLU A 42 8.00 -4.63 -1.02
C GLU A 42 6.78 -4.10 -1.80
N CYS A 43 6.10 -4.93 -2.59
CA CYS A 43 4.86 -4.57 -3.27
C CYS A 43 3.76 -4.17 -2.26
N VAL A 44 3.56 -4.96 -1.21
CA VAL A 44 2.56 -4.69 -0.17
C VAL A 44 2.88 -3.41 0.61
N GLY A 45 4.15 -3.20 0.97
CA GLY A 45 4.59 -1.96 1.60
C GLY A 45 4.28 -0.74 0.73
N HIS A 46 4.51 -0.84 -0.59
CA HIS A 46 4.17 0.21 -1.54
C HIS A 46 2.66 0.46 -1.67
N LEU A 47 1.83 -0.60 -1.68
CA LEU A 47 0.38 -0.48 -1.68
C LEU A 47 -0.13 0.24 -0.43
N ILE A 48 0.35 -0.13 0.76
CA ILE A 48 -0.03 0.50 2.03
C ILE A 48 0.32 2.00 2.03
N GLU A 49 1.52 2.36 1.55
CA GLU A 49 1.94 3.76 1.46
C GLU A 49 1.08 4.55 0.46
N ALA A 50 0.78 3.97 -0.70
CA ALA A 50 -0.08 4.58 -1.71
C ALA A 50 -1.50 4.82 -1.15
N GLU A 51 -2.10 3.83 -0.49
CA GLU A 51 -3.44 3.96 0.08
C GLU A 51 -3.49 4.99 1.21
N ARG A 52 -2.58 4.91 2.19
CA ARG A 52 -2.63 5.77 3.39
C ARG A 52 -2.26 7.22 3.09
N ARG A 53 -1.27 7.45 2.23
CA ARG A 53 -0.69 8.79 2.03
C ARG A 53 -1.11 9.43 0.71
N ALA A 54 -1.32 8.65 -0.34
CA ALA A 54 -1.77 9.20 -1.61
C ALA A 54 -3.30 9.17 -1.69
N PHE A 55 -3.95 8.01 -1.65
CA PHE A 55 -5.37 7.88 -1.95
C PHE A 55 -6.30 8.40 -0.84
N ALA A 56 -6.28 7.80 0.35
CA ALA A 56 -7.11 8.26 1.46
C ALA A 56 -6.74 9.68 1.91
N GLY A 57 -5.44 10.01 1.86
CA GLY A 57 -4.94 11.38 2.09
C GLY A 57 -5.55 12.39 1.11
N ARG A 58 -5.65 12.05 -0.18
CA ARG A 58 -6.29 12.86 -1.23
C ARG A 58 -7.74 13.15 -0.92
N ILE A 59 -8.50 12.09 -0.66
CA ILE A 59 -9.94 12.18 -0.43
C ILE A 59 -10.21 13.11 0.75
N ARG A 60 -9.45 12.96 1.85
CA ARG A 60 -9.63 13.83 3.02
C ARG A 60 -9.33 15.30 2.73
N ILE A 61 -8.25 15.61 1.99
CA ILE A 61 -7.95 17.01 1.58
C ILE A 61 -9.10 17.60 0.76
N ILE A 62 -9.65 16.83 -0.18
CA ILE A 62 -10.78 17.24 -1.03
C ILE A 62 -12.03 17.50 -0.17
N LEU A 63 -12.37 16.58 0.73
CA LEU A 63 -13.53 16.70 1.62
C LEU A 63 -13.37 17.86 2.62
N ASP A 64 -12.15 18.11 3.10
CA ASP A 64 -11.84 19.21 4.00
C ASP A 64 -11.82 20.58 3.30
N ASN A 65 -12.12 20.65 1.99
CA ASN A 65 -12.08 21.87 1.15
C ASN A 65 -10.80 22.70 1.30
N THR A 66 -9.70 22.06 1.68
CA THR A 66 -8.43 22.76 1.84
C THR A 66 -7.76 22.90 0.48
N ASN A 67 -7.70 24.13 -0.05
CA ASN A 67 -6.96 24.46 -1.27
C ASN A 67 -5.43 24.43 -1.06
N ARG A 68 -4.92 23.34 -0.47
CA ARG A 68 -3.49 23.06 -0.41
C ARG A 68 -3.07 22.54 -1.78
N ARG A 69 -2.31 23.37 -2.51
CA ARG A 69 -1.71 22.97 -3.80
C ARG A 69 -1.00 21.63 -3.68
N TRP A 70 -1.40 20.71 -4.56
CA TRP A 70 -0.74 19.43 -4.79
C TRP A 70 0.75 19.63 -5.07
N ARG A 71 1.62 19.16 -4.18
CA ARG A 71 3.03 18.91 -4.55
C ARG A 71 3.06 17.54 -5.22
N HIS A 72 3.35 17.51 -6.52
CA HIS A 72 3.63 16.26 -7.21
C HIS A 72 4.71 15.49 -6.45
N GLY A 73 4.48 14.18 -6.34
CA GLY A 73 5.24 13.29 -5.48
C GLY A 73 6.74 13.51 -5.62
N THR A 74 7.37 13.95 -4.54
CA THR A 74 8.74 13.56 -4.29
C THR A 74 8.69 12.03 -4.30
N ARG A 75 9.23 11.38 -5.34
CA ARG A 75 9.56 9.96 -5.25
C ARG A 75 10.30 9.82 -3.93
N PRO A 76 9.79 9.11 -2.91
CA PRO A 76 10.58 8.92 -1.73
C PRO A 76 11.72 8.03 -2.20
N ARG A 77 12.90 8.61 -2.41
CA ARG A 77 14.18 7.89 -2.28
C ARG A 77 14.39 7.60 -0.80
N LEU A 78 13.40 7.03 -0.14
CA LEU A 78 13.52 6.52 1.20
C LEU A 78 13.87 5.05 1.03
N ARG A 79 15.16 4.76 1.15
CA ARG A 79 15.66 3.44 1.54
C ARG A 79 14.71 2.90 2.60
N TRP A 80 13.93 1.88 2.24
CA TRP A 80 13.26 1.04 3.20
C TRP A 80 14.37 0.46 4.09
N ARG A 81 14.56 1.04 5.28
CA ARG A 81 15.21 0.32 6.38
C ARG A 81 14.25 -0.81 6.69
N ALA A 82 14.65 -2.00 6.27
CA ALA A 82 13.91 -3.23 6.42
C ALA A 82 13.16 -3.25 7.76
N MET A 83 11.83 -3.24 7.68
CA MET A 83 10.96 -3.67 8.78
C MET A 83 11.22 -5.16 8.97
N THR A 84 12.33 -5.46 9.65
CA THR A 84 12.74 -6.79 10.06
C THR A 84 11.95 -7.13 11.31
N ALA A 85 10.87 -7.87 11.15
CA ALA A 85 10.37 -8.90 12.08
C ALA A 85 10.48 -8.65 13.61
N ARG A 86 10.30 -7.42 14.12
CA ARG A 86 10.44 -7.12 15.56
C ARG A 86 9.25 -6.48 16.25
N GLU A 87 8.12 -6.25 15.57
CA GLU A 87 6.92 -5.63 16.17
C GLU A 87 5.66 -6.50 16.03
N THR A 88 5.81 -7.81 16.23
CA THR A 88 4.68 -8.71 16.54
C THR A 88 4.89 -9.45 17.86
N ARG A 89 5.60 -8.83 18.81
CA ARG A 89 5.67 -9.30 20.19
C ARG A 89 5.71 -8.12 21.16
N ARG A 90 4.55 -7.52 21.40
CA ARG A 90 4.09 -6.97 22.69
C ARG A 90 2.62 -6.62 22.59
#